data_AF-H9FJT4-F1
#
_entry.id   AF-H9FJT4-F1
#
_cell.length_a   1.000
_cell.length_b   1.000
_cell.length_c   1.000
_cell.angle_alpha   90.00
_cell.angle_beta   90.00
_cell.angle_gamma   90.00
#
_symmetry.space_group_name_H-M   'P 1'
#
loop_
_entity.id
_entity.type
_entity.pdbx_description
1 polymer ?
#
loop_
_entity_poly.entity_id
_entity_poly.type
_entity_poly.pdbx_seq_one_letter_code
_entity_poly.pdbx_strand_id
1 'polypeptide(L)'
;FFVLSYHAYQLRVCQPPPPVPNAEMLTEDDEFEIGDIIRYQCLPGFTLVGNAILTCRLGERLQMEGAPPVCQVLCPANELRLDSTGVILSPGYPDSYPNLQMCAWSISVEKGYNITIFVEFFQTEKEFDVLQVYDGPNIQSPVLISLS
;
A
#
# COMPACT_ATOMS: atom_id res chain seq x y z
N PHE A 1 48.71 26.64 -4.53
CA PHE A 1 49.33 25.53 -3.78
C PHE A 1 48.21 24.74 -3.11
N PHE A 2 48.30 23.42 -2.98
CA PHE A 2 47.32 22.61 -2.26
C PHE A 2 48.01 21.53 -1.42
N VAL A 3 47.37 21.15 -0.32
CA VAL A 3 47.74 20.00 0.52
C VAL A 3 46.50 19.13 0.62
N LEU A 4 46.64 17.85 0.28
CA LEU A 4 45.57 16.87 0.32
C LEU A 4 45.94 15.78 1.33
N SER A 5 45.04 15.53 2.28
CA SER A 5 45.13 14.41 3.23
C SER A 5 43.97 13.46 2.96
N TYR A 6 44.22 12.14 3.04
CA TYR A 6 43.21 11.11 2.84
C TYR A 6 43.28 10.05 3.95
N HIS A 7 42.13 9.46 4.27
CA HIS A 7 41.98 8.36 5.23
C HIS A 7 40.91 7.40 4.72
N ALA A 8 41.21 6.09 4.68
CA ALA A 8 40.27 5.05 4.31
C ALA A 8 39.57 4.48 5.54
N TYR A 9 38.29 4.15 5.43
CA TYR A 9 37.51 3.51 6.49
C TYR A 9 36.68 2.35 5.94
N GLN A 10 36.28 1.43 6.83
CA GLN A 10 35.43 0.30 6.47
C GLN A 10 33.96 0.72 6.46
N LEU A 11 33.26 0.41 5.37
CA LEU A 11 31.81 0.58 5.28
C LEU A 11 31.11 -0.47 6.16
N ARG A 12 30.20 -0.03 7.04
CA ARG A 12 29.47 -0.91 7.98
C ARG A 12 27.97 -0.68 8.02
N VAL A 13 27.54 0.57 7.86
CA VAL A 13 26.14 0.99 7.95
C VAL A 13 25.62 1.45 6.59
N CYS A 14 24.50 0.88 6.14
CA CYS A 14 23.82 1.31 4.92
C CYS A 14 23.13 2.65 5.13
N GLN A 15 23.04 3.44 4.06
CA GLN A 15 22.17 4.61 4.07
C GLN A 15 20.70 4.18 4.20
N PRO A 16 19.89 4.87 5.02
CA PRO A 16 18.46 4.63 5.10
C PRO A 16 17.80 4.78 3.72
N PRO A 17 16.88 3.86 3.34
CA PRO A 17 16.12 4.01 2.12
C PRO A 17 15.16 5.20 2.22
N PRO A 18 14.74 5.79 1.08
CA PRO A 18 13.77 6.87 1.11
C PRO A 18 12.43 6.41 1.71
N PRO A 19 11.66 7.31 2.36
CA PRO A 19 10.33 7.00 2.85
C PRO A 19 9.42 6.54 1.70
N VAL A 20 8.63 5.49 1.96
CA VAL A 20 7.62 5.01 1.02
C VAL A 20 6.27 5.63 1.42
N PRO A 21 5.63 6.42 0.54
CA PRO A 21 4.31 6.99 0.83
C PRO A 21 3.29 5.89 1.15
N ASN A 22 2.43 6.15 2.13
CA ASN A 22 1.39 5.23 2.59
C ASN A 22 1.93 3.87 3.07
N ALA A 23 3.16 3.84 3.57
CA ALA A 23 3.78 2.66 4.18
C ALA A 23 4.43 3.00 5.52
N GLU A 24 4.46 2.01 6.40
CA GLU A 24 5.24 1.99 7.62
C GLU A 24 6.47 1.11 7.43
N MET A 25 7.61 1.59 7.94
CA MET A 25 8.83 0.83 8.05
C MET A 25 8.85 0.12 9.40
N LEU A 26 8.83 -1.21 9.38
CA LEU A 26 8.81 -2.05 10.57
C LEU A 26 10.24 -2.35 11.02
N THR A 27 10.91 -1.36 11.60
CA THR A 27 12.25 -1.48 12.19
C THR A 27 12.25 -0.83 13.58
N GLU A 28 13.07 -1.35 14.49
CA GLU A 28 13.28 -0.74 15.80
C GLU A 28 14.47 0.25 15.80
N ASP A 29 15.35 0.12 14.80
CA ASP A 29 16.60 0.87 14.67
C ASP A 29 16.59 1.84 13.47
N ASP A 30 17.35 2.93 13.61
CA ASP A 30 17.61 3.92 12.56
C ASP A 30 18.97 3.71 11.86
N GLU A 31 19.81 2.81 12.39
CA GLU A 31 21.10 2.41 11.82
C GLU A 31 21.00 0.97 11.30
N PHE A 32 21.39 0.77 10.04
CA PHE A 32 21.27 -0.52 9.37
C PHE A 32 22.64 -1.10 9.07
N GLU A 33 23.10 -2.04 9.88
CA GLU A 33 24.35 -2.76 9.66
C GLU A 33 24.21 -3.81 8.56
N ILE A 34 25.35 -4.26 8.02
CA ILE A 34 25.38 -5.33 7.02
C ILE A 34 24.69 -6.58 7.56
N GLY A 35 23.66 -7.04 6.85
CA GLY A 35 22.83 -8.19 7.22
C GLY A 35 21.46 -7.79 7.77
N ASP A 36 21.29 -6.55 8.22
CA ASP A 36 20.00 -6.08 8.72
C ASP A 36 18.95 -6.04 7.62
N ILE A 37 17.70 -6.28 8.04
CA ILE A 37 16.54 -6.30 7.15
C ILE A 37 15.56 -5.20 7.55
N ILE A 38 15.02 -4.55 6.53
CA ILE A 38 13.93 -3.59 6.66
C ILE A 38 12.69 -4.24 6.09
N ARG A 39 11.58 -4.22 6.83
CA ARG A 39 10.29 -4.69 6.33
C ARG A 39 9.32 -3.52 6.18
N TYR A 40 8.63 -3.46 5.06
CA TYR A 40 7.59 -2.48 4.79
C TYR A 40 6.20 -3.10 4.95
N GLN A 41 5.28 -2.30 5.47
CA GLN A 41 3.86 -2.61 5.54
C GLN A 41 3.07 -1.42 5.01
N CYS A 42 2.15 -1.66 4.06
CA CYS A 42 1.27 -0.59 3.60
C CYS A 42 0.22 -0.26 4.66
N LEU A 43 -0.17 1.02 4.72
CA LEU A 43 -1.30 1.47 5.53
C LEU A 43 -2.60 0.79 5.07
N PRO A 44 -3.61 0.67 5.94
CA PRO A 44 -4.89 0.05 5.60
C PRO A 44 -5.50 0.63 4.31
N GLY A 45 -5.95 -0.27 3.42
CA GLY A 45 -6.55 0.09 2.12
C GLY A 45 -5.57 0.18 0.95
N PHE A 46 -4.25 0.18 1.21
CA PHE A 46 -3.22 0.14 0.18
C PHE A 46 -2.68 -1.28 -0.03
N THR A 47 -2.29 -1.57 -1.26
CA THR A 47 -1.67 -2.85 -1.65
C THR A 47 -0.19 -2.66 -1.88
N LEU A 48 0.64 -3.57 -1.33
CA LEU A 48 2.08 -3.57 -1.52
C LEU A 48 2.43 -4.15 -2.90
N VAL A 49 3.12 -3.35 -3.71
CA VAL A 49 3.65 -3.74 -5.02
C VAL A 49 5.18 -3.72 -4.97
N GLY A 50 5.80 -4.87 -5.23
CA GLY A 50 7.26 -5.04 -5.18
C GLY A 50 7.72 -5.93 -4.02
N ASN A 51 8.96 -5.75 -3.57
CA ASN A 51 9.51 -6.50 -2.45
C ASN A 51 9.27 -5.76 -1.13
N ALA A 52 8.61 -6.42 -0.19
CA ALA A 52 8.36 -5.86 1.14
C ALA A 52 9.62 -5.80 2.01
N ILE A 53 10.71 -6.46 1.62
CA ILE A 53 11.92 -6.59 2.43
C ILE A 53 13.12 -6.04 1.66
N LEU A 54 13.88 -5.16 2.29
CA LEU A 54 15.22 -4.77 1.85
C LEU A 54 16.26 -5.32 2.83
N THR A 55 17.47 -5.58 2.34
CA THR A 55 18.57 -6.08 3.17
C THR A 55 19.79 -5.20 2.97
N CYS A 56 20.42 -4.76 4.05
CA CYS A 56 21.68 -4.05 3.96
C CYS A 56 22.79 -5.04 3.56
N ARG A 57 23.40 -4.83 2.40
CA ARG A 57 24.48 -5.69 1.91
C ARG A 57 25.66 -4.90 1.38
N LEU A 58 26.85 -5.47 1.58
CA LEU A 58 28.08 -5.01 0.94
C LEU A 58 28.34 -5.83 -0.33
N GLY A 59 27.94 -5.27 -1.48
CA GLY A 59 28.30 -5.76 -2.81
C GLY A 59 29.42 -4.92 -3.41
N GLU A 60 29.23 -4.41 -4.63
CA GLU A 60 30.11 -3.37 -5.20
C GLU A 60 30.07 -2.06 -4.39
N ARG A 61 28.95 -1.80 -3.71
CA ARG A 61 28.73 -0.68 -2.80
C ARG A 61 27.95 -1.17 -1.57
N LEU A 62 28.10 -0.50 -0.44
CA LEU A 62 27.26 -0.73 0.73
C LEU A 62 25.91 -0.03 0.52
N GLN A 63 24.84 -0.82 0.36
CA GLN A 63 23.50 -0.29 0.12
C GLN A 63 22.41 -1.28 0.51
N MET A 64 21.18 -0.78 0.59
CA MET A 64 19.98 -1.61 0.64
C MET A 64 19.82 -2.34 -0.71
N GLU A 65 19.73 -3.66 -0.65
CA GLU A 65 19.54 -4.49 -1.83
C GLU A 65 18.08 -4.43 -2.30
N GLY A 66 17.87 -3.92 -3.51
CA GLY A 66 16.56 -3.80 -4.13
C GLY A 66 15.99 -2.38 -4.10
N ALA A 67 14.87 -2.20 -4.80
CA ALA A 67 14.11 -0.95 -4.78
C ALA A 67 13.04 -1.01 -3.66
N PRO A 68 12.77 0.11 -2.95
CA PRO A 68 11.65 0.19 -2.03
C PRO A 68 10.32 -0.18 -2.72
N PRO A 69 9.37 -0.82 -2.01
CA PRO A 69 8.07 -1.13 -2.57
C PRO A 69 7.23 0.12 -2.81
N VAL A 70 6.13 -0.04 -3.54
CA VAL A 70 5.10 1.00 -3.73
C VAL A 70 3.81 0.54 -3.06
N CYS A 71 3.23 1.39 -2.22
CA CYS A 71 1.90 1.18 -1.66
C CYS A 71 0.88 1.98 -2.47
N GLN A 72 0.04 1.27 -3.22
CA GLN A 72 -0.95 1.88 -4.09
C GLN A 72 -2.30 1.17 -3.98
N VAL A 73 -3.37 1.92 -4.28
CA VAL A 73 -4.71 1.35 -4.38
C VAL A 73 -4.89 0.77 -5.78
N LEU A 74 -5.34 -0.48 -5.84
CA LEU A 74 -5.60 -1.18 -7.11
C LEU A 74 -7.09 -1.07 -7.49
N CYS A 75 -7.37 -1.23 -8.78
CA CYS A 75 -8.72 -1.36 -9.32
C CYS A 75 -8.95 -2.82 -9.76
N PRO A 76 -9.30 -3.74 -8.85
CA PRO A 76 -9.57 -5.12 -9.22
C PRO A 76 -10.93 -5.24 -9.91
N ALA A 77 -11.10 -6.29 -10.73
CA ALA A 77 -12.38 -6.58 -11.37
C ALA A 77 -13.36 -7.35 -10.47
N ASN A 78 -12.85 -8.15 -9.51
CA ASN A 78 -13.63 -8.88 -8.52
C ASN A 78 -12.71 -9.48 -7.43
N GLU A 79 -12.08 -8.65 -6.61
CA GLU A 79 -11.21 -9.14 -5.52
C GLU A 79 -12.06 -9.63 -4.35
N LEU A 80 -11.85 -10.88 -3.93
CA LEU A 80 -12.49 -11.44 -2.74
C LEU A 80 -11.70 -11.06 -1.48
N ARG A 81 -12.39 -10.42 -0.52
CA ARG A 81 -11.87 -10.07 0.80
C ARG A 81 -12.54 -10.91 1.86
N LEU A 82 -11.71 -11.62 2.62
CA LEU A 82 -12.12 -12.55 3.67
C LEU A 82 -11.84 -12.03 5.07
N ASP A 83 -11.12 -10.92 5.18
CA ASP A 83 -10.82 -10.29 6.46
C ASP A 83 -12.09 -9.76 7.11
N SER A 84 -12.20 -9.91 8.43
CA SER A 84 -13.37 -9.45 9.21
C SER A 84 -13.49 -7.92 9.26
N THR A 85 -12.41 -7.21 8.92
CA THR A 85 -12.31 -5.75 8.88
C THR A 85 -11.36 -5.33 7.78
N GLY A 86 -11.61 -4.20 7.15
CA GLY A 86 -10.71 -3.66 6.14
C GLY A 86 -11.13 -2.27 5.67
N VAL A 87 -10.26 -1.64 4.90
CA VAL A 87 -10.50 -0.35 4.25
C VAL A 87 -10.46 -0.56 2.73
N ILE A 88 -11.40 0.06 2.02
CA ILE A 88 -11.40 0.13 0.56
C ILE A 88 -11.26 1.61 0.20
N LEU A 89 -10.27 1.90 -0.63
CA LEU A 89 -10.00 3.23 -1.17
C LEU A 89 -10.26 3.22 -2.67
N SER A 90 -10.49 4.38 -3.25
CA SER A 90 -10.49 4.54 -4.71
C SER A 90 -9.05 4.50 -5.25
N PRO A 91 -8.81 3.94 -6.46
CA PRO A 91 -7.53 4.07 -7.12
C PRO A 91 -7.12 5.54 -7.22
N GLY A 92 -5.89 5.89 -6.86
CA GLY A 92 -5.40 7.27 -6.86
C GLY A 92 -5.61 8.04 -5.55
N TYR A 93 -6.37 7.52 -4.58
CA TYR A 93 -6.56 8.17 -3.28
C TYR A 93 -5.21 8.48 -2.58
N PRO A 94 -5.04 9.67 -1.96
CA PRO A 94 -6.03 10.74 -1.75
C PRO A 94 -6.17 11.74 -2.91
N ASP A 95 -5.40 11.53 -3.99
CA ASP A 95 -5.50 12.35 -5.19
C ASP A 95 -6.71 11.92 -6.05
N SER A 96 -6.86 12.55 -7.21
CA SER A 96 -7.95 12.25 -8.14
C SER A 96 -7.88 10.82 -8.65
N TYR A 97 -9.03 10.15 -8.68
CA TYR A 97 -9.13 8.82 -9.27
C TYR A 97 -8.99 8.88 -10.79
N PRO A 98 -8.39 7.85 -11.43
CA PRO A 98 -8.31 7.77 -12.88
C PRO A 98 -9.69 7.67 -13.52
N ASN A 99 -9.85 8.21 -14.73
CA ASN A 99 -11.07 8.04 -15.51
C ASN A 99 -11.25 6.58 -15.98
N LEU A 100 -12.50 6.24 -16.34
CA LEU A 100 -12.86 4.97 -17.00
C LEU A 100 -12.50 3.72 -16.19
N GLN A 101 -12.65 3.79 -14.88
CA GLN A 101 -12.40 2.66 -13.97
C GLN A 101 -13.70 1.89 -13.71
N MET A 102 -13.59 0.56 -13.65
CA MET A 102 -14.67 -0.33 -13.22
C MET A 102 -14.11 -1.30 -12.19
N CYS A 103 -14.00 -0.83 -10.96
CA CYS A 103 -13.46 -1.61 -9.87
C CYS A 103 -14.59 -2.35 -9.14
N ALA A 104 -14.35 -3.60 -8.75
CA ALA A 104 -15.26 -4.34 -7.89
C ALA A 104 -14.52 -5.20 -6.87
N TRP A 105 -15.09 -5.22 -5.67
CA TRP A 105 -14.65 -6.01 -4.53
C TRP A 105 -15.83 -6.83 -4.03
N SER A 106 -15.56 -8.03 -3.54
CA SER A 106 -16.52 -8.89 -2.85
C SER A 106 -16.05 -9.11 -1.43
N ILE A 107 -16.83 -8.68 -0.44
CA ILE A 107 -16.51 -8.86 0.97
C ILE A 107 -17.32 -10.04 1.49
N SER A 108 -16.65 -11.04 2.05
CA SER A 108 -17.28 -12.26 2.55
C SER A 108 -16.72 -12.61 3.92
N VAL A 109 -17.59 -12.84 4.88
CA VAL A 109 -17.25 -13.28 6.24
C VAL A 109 -17.84 -14.65 6.52
N GLU A 110 -17.42 -15.28 7.62
CA GLU A 110 -17.99 -16.57 8.03
C GLU A 110 -19.50 -16.48 8.30
N LYS A 111 -20.19 -17.62 8.20
CA LYS A 111 -21.63 -17.69 8.46
C LYS A 111 -21.95 -17.30 9.90
N GLY A 112 -22.98 -16.48 10.09
CA GLY A 112 -23.42 -15.99 11.40
C GLY A 112 -22.90 -14.59 11.75
N TYR A 113 -22.05 -14.00 10.91
CA TYR A 113 -21.61 -12.61 11.02
C TYR A 113 -22.36 -11.72 10.03
N ASN A 114 -22.59 -10.46 10.44
CA ASN A 114 -23.11 -9.40 9.57
C ASN A 114 -21.99 -8.42 9.25
N ILE A 115 -22.00 -7.86 8.04
CA ILE A 115 -21.06 -6.82 7.62
C ILE A 115 -21.73 -5.46 7.82
N THR A 116 -21.08 -4.56 8.54
CA THR A 116 -21.48 -3.15 8.63
C THR A 116 -20.53 -2.33 7.78
N ILE A 117 -21.06 -1.46 6.92
CA ILE A 117 -20.28 -0.60 6.04
C ILE A 117 -20.47 0.85 6.47
N PHE A 118 -19.36 1.57 6.58
CA PHE A 118 -19.35 3.01 6.87
C PHE A 118 -18.52 3.72 5.80
N VAL A 119 -19.11 4.72 5.15
CA VAL A 119 -18.43 5.55 4.15
C VAL A 119 -18.02 6.84 4.85
N GLU A 120 -16.74 6.92 5.22
CA GLU A 120 -16.20 8.06 5.96
C GLU A 120 -16.09 9.32 5.11
N PHE A 121 -15.66 9.16 3.85
CA PHE A 121 -15.50 10.24 2.89
C PHE A 121 -15.92 9.77 1.50
N PHE A 122 -16.65 10.63 0.77
CA PHE A 122 -17.09 10.36 -0.59
C PHE A 122 -17.11 11.65 -1.41
N GLN A 123 -16.37 11.67 -2.51
CA GLN A 123 -16.35 12.77 -3.46
C GLN A 123 -16.05 12.21 -4.86
N THR A 124 -17.02 12.34 -5.77
CA THR A 124 -16.94 11.87 -7.16
C THR A 124 -17.54 12.89 -8.12
N GLU A 125 -17.38 12.67 -9.42
CA GLU A 125 -18.06 13.44 -10.46
C GLU A 125 -19.55 13.09 -10.46
N LYS A 126 -20.36 14.04 -9.98
CA LYS A 126 -21.80 13.89 -9.84
C LYS A 126 -22.44 13.50 -11.18
N GLU A 127 -23.32 12.51 -11.17
CA GLU A 127 -24.05 11.96 -12.34
C GLU A 127 -23.19 11.16 -13.34
N PHE A 128 -21.86 11.13 -13.19
CA PHE A 128 -20.96 10.38 -14.07
C PHE A 128 -20.34 9.17 -13.38
N ASP A 129 -19.95 9.34 -12.12
CA ASP A 129 -19.31 8.30 -11.32
C ASP A 129 -20.21 7.88 -10.16
N VAL A 130 -20.19 6.57 -9.86
CA VAL A 130 -21.08 5.98 -8.87
C VAL A 130 -20.33 4.93 -8.04
N LEU A 131 -20.49 4.98 -6.72
CA LEU A 131 -20.18 3.88 -5.82
C LEU A 131 -21.47 3.15 -5.44
N GLN A 132 -21.53 1.84 -5.72
CA GLN A 132 -22.69 1.00 -5.41
C GLN A 132 -22.30 -0.16 -4.50
N VAL A 133 -23.12 -0.40 -3.49
CA VAL A 133 -22.98 -1.52 -2.56
C VAL A 133 -24.19 -2.44 -2.72
N TYR A 134 -23.92 -3.72 -2.95
CA TYR A 134 -24.92 -4.75 -3.17
C TYR A 134 -24.93 -5.75 -2.02
N ASP A 135 -26.12 -6.13 -1.53
CA ASP A 135 -26.29 -7.19 -0.53
C ASP A 135 -26.47 -8.55 -1.22
N GLY A 136 -25.35 -9.18 -1.56
CA GLY A 136 -25.35 -10.50 -2.18
C GLY A 136 -24.13 -10.76 -3.06
N PRO A 137 -24.13 -11.86 -3.81
CA PRO A 137 -22.93 -12.35 -4.49
C PRO A 137 -22.53 -11.56 -5.74
N ASN A 138 -23.40 -10.71 -6.28
CA ASN A 138 -23.16 -9.99 -7.54
C ASN A 138 -24.06 -8.75 -7.71
N ILE A 139 -23.87 -8.03 -8.83
CA ILE A 139 -24.58 -6.79 -9.18
C ILE A 139 -26.08 -6.94 -9.43
N GLN A 140 -26.63 -8.16 -9.47
CA GLN A 140 -28.07 -8.40 -9.56
C GLN A 140 -28.74 -8.45 -8.18
N SER A 141 -27.95 -8.41 -7.12
CA SER A 141 -28.45 -8.44 -5.73
C SER A 141 -29.06 -7.08 -5.35
N PRO A 142 -29.85 -7.00 -4.26
CA PRO A 142 -30.39 -5.72 -3.80
C PRO A 142 -29.31 -4.67 -3.55
N VAL A 143 -29.53 -3.45 -4.06
CA VAL A 143 -28.65 -2.30 -3.79
C VAL A 143 -28.93 -1.78 -2.39
N LEU A 144 -27.90 -1.74 -1.54
CA LEU A 144 -27.96 -1.12 -0.21
C LEU A 144 -27.67 0.38 -0.28
N ILE A 145 -26.66 0.76 -1.05
CA ILE A 145 -26.16 2.13 -1.14
C ILE A 145 -25.81 2.42 -2.60
N SER A 146 -26.17 3.61 -3.09
CA SER A 146 -25.72 4.16 -4.37
C SER A 146 -25.38 5.63 -4.15
N LEU A 147 -24.10 5.98 -4.26
CA LEU A 147 -23.58 7.35 -4.09
C LEU A 147 -23.04 7.87 -5.42
N SER A 148 -23.27 9.16 -5.72
CA SER A 148 -22.75 9.87 -6.90
C SER A 148 -22.43 11.31 -6.54
#